data_AF-A0A920MNQ9-F1
#
_entry.id   AF-A0A920MNQ9-F1
#
_cell.length_a   1.000
_cell.length_b   1.000
_cell.length_c   1.000
_cell.angle_alpha   90.00
_cell.angle_beta   90.00
_cell.angle_gamma   90.00
#
_symmetry.space_group_name_H-M   'P 1'
#
loop_
_entity.id
_entity.type
_entity.pdbx_description
1 polymer ?
#
loop_
_entity_poly.entity_id
_entity_poly.type
_entity_poly.pdbx_seq_one_letter_code
_entity_poly.pdbx_strand_id
1 'polypeptide(L)' 'MIGGDLLYKAVSRGSAFGDIDNDGDIDIMVSNNNGKARLLINEGNHKNNWIGFELEGRTCNKQAIGSKIIISTVSRVTK' A
#
# COMPACT_ATOMS: atom_id res chain seq x y z
N MET A 1 10.26 8.64 6.51
CA MET A 1 9.47 9.84 6.88
C MET A 1 9.87 10.40 8.24
N ILE A 2 10.50 11.57 8.27
CA ILE A 2 10.74 12.35 9.49
C ILE A 2 9.45 13.11 9.83
N GLY A 3 8.90 12.94 11.03
CA GLY A 3 7.51 13.23 11.42
C GLY A 3 6.93 14.65 11.27
N GLY A 4 7.56 15.56 10.52
CA GLY A 4 7.05 16.91 10.23
C GLY A 4 5.78 16.92 9.37
N ASP A 5 5.66 16.01 8.39
CA ASP A 5 4.52 16.00 7.47
C ASP A 5 3.19 15.59 8.12
N LEU A 6 3.27 14.83 9.23
CA LEU A 6 2.12 14.47 10.06
C LEU A 6 1.55 15.67 10.83
N LEU A 7 2.38 16.68 11.11
CA LEU A 7 1.99 17.87 11.88
C LEU A 7 1.41 18.98 11.00
N TYR A 8 1.39 18.79 9.68
CA TYR A 8 0.82 19.75 8.75
C TYR A 8 -0.68 19.93 9.00
N LYS A 9 -1.08 21.18 9.22
CA LYS A 9 -2.48 21.54 9.50
C LYS A 9 -3.25 21.70 8.20
N ALA A 10 -4.27 20.86 8.00
CA ALA A 10 -5.26 21.01 6.95
C ALA A 10 -6.61 20.42 7.36
N VAL A 11 -7.67 20.87 6.68
CA VAL A 11 -8.99 20.25 6.78
C VAL A 11 -9.04 19.08 5.80
N SER A 12 -8.88 17.85 6.28
CA SER A 12 -8.93 16.65 5.43
C SER A 12 -10.34 16.09 5.31
N ARG A 13 -10.66 15.44 4.19
CA ARG A 13 -11.99 14.86 3.90
C ARG A 13 -11.98 13.37 3.62
N GLY A 14 -10.81 12.77 3.42
CA GLY A 14 -10.68 11.33 3.21
C GLY A 14 -9.23 10.88 3.14
N SER A 15 -9.02 9.58 3.29
CA SER A 15 -7.72 8.93 3.15
C SER A 15 -7.85 7.60 2.43
N ALA A 16 -6.80 7.21 1.71
CA ALA A 16 -6.61 5.87 1.15
C ALA A 16 -5.30 5.29 1.68
N PHE A 17 -5.26 3.97 1.82
CA PHE A 17 -4.12 3.22 2.34
C PHE A 17 -3.68 2.19 1.30
N GLY A 18 -2.38 2.00 1.12
CA GLY A 18 -1.81 1.03 0.19
C GLY A 18 -0.30 1.15 0.13
N ASP A 19 0.35 0.17 -0.47
CA ASP A 19 1.80 0.17 -0.75
C ASP A 19 2.02 0.82 -2.12
N ILE A 20 2.41 2.09 -2.15
CA ILE A 20 2.41 2.91 -3.38
C ILE A 20 3.73 2.80 -4.12
N ASP A 21 4.84 2.63 -3.41
CA ASP A 21 6.17 2.46 -4.00
C ASP A 21 6.62 0.99 -4.11
N ASN A 22 5.79 0.04 -3.66
CA ASN A 22 6.04 -1.40 -3.69
C ASN A 22 7.25 -1.80 -2.86
N ASP A 23 7.32 -1.35 -1.61
CA ASP A 23 8.36 -1.73 -0.67
C ASP A 23 7.87 -2.63 0.48
N GLY A 24 6.56 -2.94 0.48
CA GLY A 24 5.91 -3.81 1.44
C GLY A 24 5.29 -3.07 2.62
N ASP A 25 5.41 -1.75 2.69
CA ASP A 25 4.88 -0.93 3.76
C ASP A 25 3.60 -0.20 3.37
N ILE A 26 2.78 0.16 4.37
CA ILE A 26 1.54 0.90 4.12
C ILE A 26 1.84 2.39 4.05
N ASP A 27 1.62 2.96 2.88
CA ASP A 27 1.55 4.40 2.63
C ASP A 27 0.13 4.94 2.80
N ILE A 28 0.05 6.26 2.94
CA ILE A 28 -1.21 6.97 3.15
C ILE A 28 -1.35 8.12 2.16
N MET A 29 -2.44 8.13 1.41
CA MET A 29 -2.86 9.27 0.60
C MET A 29 -3.98 10.03 1.30
N VAL A 30 -3.79 11.32 1.58
CA VAL A 30 -4.77 12.17 2.29
C VAL A 30 -5.30 13.26 1.37
N SER A 31 -6.63 13.32 1.22
CA SER A 31 -7.31 14.39 0.51
C SER A 31 -7.61 15.56 1.43
N ASN A 32 -7.18 16.76 1.03
CA ASN A 32 -7.34 18.00 1.78
C ASN A 32 -8.34 18.93 1.09
N ASN A 33 -9.28 19.47 1.85
CA ASN A 33 -10.25 20.43 1.35
C ASN A 33 -9.55 21.72 0.89
N ASN A 34 -9.84 22.16 -0.33
CA ASN A 34 -9.23 23.35 -0.94
C ASN A 34 -7.68 23.34 -0.92
N GLY A 35 -7.08 22.14 -0.96
CA GLY A 35 -5.64 21.95 -0.87
C GLY A 35 -5.18 20.77 -1.70
N LYS A 36 -3.86 20.64 -1.86
CA LYS A 36 -3.29 19.48 -2.55
C LYS A 36 -3.52 18.22 -1.72
N ALA A 37 -3.77 17.12 -2.41
CA ALA A 37 -3.64 15.81 -1.79
C ALA A 37 -2.17 15.58 -1.37
N ARG A 38 -1.97 14.82 -0.31
CA ARG A 38 -0.65 14.57 0.25
C ARG A 38 -0.42 13.08 0.35
N LEU A 39 0.69 12.64 -0.23
CA LEU A 39 1.18 11.29 -0.15
C LEU A 39 2.17 11.22 1.01
N LEU A 40 1.92 10.29 1.92
CA LEU A 40 2.77 9.99 3.05
C LEU A 40 3.40 8.61 2.82
N ILE A 41 4.69 8.59 2.46
CA ILE A 41 5.50 7.37 2.28
C ILE A 41 6.09 6.83 3.59
N ASN A 42 5.73 5.62 3.97
CA ASN A 42 6.21 5.01 5.20
C ASN A 42 7.59 4.34 5.01
N GLU A 43 8.67 5.11 5.17
CA GLU A 43 10.05 4.56 5.13
C GLU A 43 10.45 3.83 6.43
N GLY A 44 9.60 2.97 6.97
CA GLY A 44 9.91 2.19 8.18
C GLY A 44 11.02 1.17 7.91
N ASN A 45 11.89 0.94 8.89
CA ASN A 45 12.90 -0.13 8.79
C ASN A 45 12.27 -1.49 9.10
N HIS A 46 11.54 -2.07 8.16
CA HIS A 46 10.89 -3.36 8.37
C HIS A 46 11.83 -4.53 8.03
N LYS A 47 11.99 -5.44 8.99
CA LYS A 47 12.70 -6.73 8.81
C LYS A 47 11.77 -7.84 8.30
N ASN A 48 10.55 -7.50 7.87
CA ASN A 48 9.55 -8.48 7.46
C ASN A 48 9.67 -8.77 5.97
N ASN A 49 9.24 -9.96 5.55
CA ASN A 49 9.15 -10.32 4.14
C ASN A 49 7.77 -9.92 3.59
N TRP A 50 7.73 -9.44 2.36
CA TRP A 50 6.50 -9.18 1.61
C TRP A 50 6.56 -9.84 0.23
N ILE A 51 5.40 -10.07 -0.38
CA ILE A 51 5.28 -10.66 -1.71
C ILE A 51 4.16 -9.93 -2.46
N GLY A 52 4.48 -9.39 -3.64
CA GLY A 52 3.51 -8.83 -4.58
C GLY A 52 3.18 -9.81 -5.70
N PHE A 53 1.95 -9.73 -6.23
CA PHE A 53 1.50 -10.53 -7.36
C PHE A 53 0.90 -9.62 -8.44
N GLU A 54 1.45 -9.69 -9.65
CA GLU A 54 0.83 -9.13 -10.85
C GLU A 54 0.15 -10.27 -11.62
N LEU A 55 -1.15 -10.10 -11.92
CA LEU A 55 -1.95 -11.12 -12.59
C LEU A 55 -2.38 -10.61 -13.97
N GLU A 56 -2.08 -11.38 -15.02
CA GLU A 56 -2.47 -11.05 -16.40
C GLU A 56 -3.32 -12.16 -17.02
N GLY A 57 -4.51 -11.80 -17.51
CA GLY A 57 -5.32 -12.69 -18.33
C GLY A 57 -4.75 -12.86 -19.74
N ARG A 58 -4.71 -14.09 -20.27
CA ARG A 58 -4.13 -14.34 -21.61
C ARG A 58 -5.09 -14.07 -22.76
N THR A 59 -6.24 -14.73 -22.78
CA THR A 59 -7.19 -14.64 -23.90
C THR A 59 -8.34 -13.68 -23.59
N CYS A 60 -8.84 -13.73 -22.35
CA CYS A 60 -9.87 -12.87 -21.82
C CYS A 60 -9.52 -12.52 -20.36
N ASN A 61 -10.33 -11.66 -19.73
CA ASN A 61 -10.10 -11.17 -18.37
C ASN A 61 -8.67 -10.62 -18.17
N LYS A 62 -8.23 -9.72 -19.07
CA LYS A 62 -6.85 -9.16 -19.11
C LYS A 62 -6.39 -8.59 -17.76
N GLN A 63 -7.30 -7.97 -17.02
CA GLN A 63 -7.06 -7.36 -15.71
C GLN A 63 -7.21 -8.35 -14.54
N ALA A 64 -7.42 -9.64 -14.82
CA ALA A 64 -7.57 -10.70 -13.83
C ALA A 64 -8.65 -10.45 -12.75
N ILE A 65 -9.72 -9.71 -13.09
CA ILE A 65 -10.80 -9.36 -12.17
C ILE A 65 -11.43 -10.63 -11.61
N GLY A 66 -11.55 -10.70 -10.28
CA GLY A 66 -12.15 -11.83 -9.56
C GLY A 66 -11.22 -13.04 -9.36
N SER A 67 -9.94 -12.95 -9.73
CA SER A 67 -8.97 -14.03 -9.49
C SER A 67 -8.69 -14.25 -8.00
N LYS A 68 -8.38 -15.51 -7.63
CA LYS A 68 -8.07 -15.89 -6.24
C LYS A 68 -6.69 -16.51 -6.16
N ILE A 69 -5.84 -15.97 -5.30
CA ILE A 69 -4.54 -16.54 -4.98
C ILE A 69 -4.66 -17.26 -3.63
N ILE A 70 -4.17 -18.50 -3.56
CA ILE A 70 -4.08 -19.27 -2.32
C ILE A 70 -2.60 -19.58 -2.11
N ILE A 71 -2.07 -19.18 -0.95
CA ILE A 71 -0.69 -19.41 -0.56
C ILE A 71 -0.69 -20.37 0.62
N SER A 72 0.10 -21.44 0.52
CA SER A 72 0.34 -22.38 1.62
C SER A 72 1.83 -22.41 1.95
N THR A 73 2.14 -22.48 3.23
CA THR A 73 3.52 -22.66 3.71
C THR A 73 3.58 -23.94 4.53
N VAL A 74 4.68 -24.69 4.38
CA VAL A 74 4.93 -25.94 5.11
C VAL A 74 5.42 -25.69 6.55
N SER A 75 5.77 -24.46 6.88
CA SER A 75 6.39 -24.10 8.15
C SER A 75 5.91 -22.74 8.66
N ARG A 76 5.84 -22.65 10.00
CA ARG A 76 5.62 -21.42 10.75
C ARG A 76 6.72 -20.43 10.36
N VAL A 77 6.35 -19.29 9.78
CA VAL A 77 7.21 -18.11 9.78
C VAL A 77 7.17 -17.58 11.22
N THR A 78 8.07 -18.09 12.06
CA THR A 78 8.24 -17.58 13.42
C THR A 78 8.97 -16.26 13.31
N LYS A 79 8.35 -15.17 13.78
CA LYS A 79 9.05 -13.92 14.07
C LYS A 79 9.98 -14.09 15.25
#